data_AF-A0A954PMH6-F1
#
_entry.id   AF-A0A954PMH6-F1
#
_cell.length_a   1.000
_cell.length_b   1.000
_cell.length_c   1.000
_cell.angle_alpha   90.00
_cell.angle_beta   90.00
_cell.angle_gamma   90.00
#
_symmetry.space_group_name_H-M   'P 1'
#
loop_
_entity.id
_entity.type
_entity.pdbx_description
1 polymer ?
#
loop_
_entity_poly.entity_id
_entity_poly.type
_entity_poly.pdbx_seq_one_letter_code
_entity_poly.pdbx_strand_id
1 'polypeptide(L)'
;ETRLRPDSLLVPSNMQLFTAVLQRNGQPVDYLLYATLTSGTTERNSSSQRDYLLTLEMIDTRSGAYTKEQAMIRKGYHKSPLGKLAKYSLLPAGR
;
A
#
# COMPACT_ATOMS: atom_id res chain seq x y z
N GLU A 1 15.75 17.94 8.55
CA GLU A 1 15.35 16.52 8.65
C GLU A 1 14.00 16.45 9.38
N THR A 2 12.97 15.79 8.83
CA THR A 2 11.59 15.86 9.36
C THR A 2 11.28 14.87 10.49
N ARG A 3 12.19 13.93 10.80
CA ARG A 3 11.98 12.86 11.80
C ARG A 3 10.67 12.07 11.60
N LEU A 4 10.08 12.12 10.40
CA LEU A 4 8.87 11.38 10.07
C LEU A 4 9.23 9.91 9.90
N ARG A 5 8.45 9.04 10.53
CA ARG A 5 8.54 7.60 10.27
C ARG A 5 7.96 7.30 8.87
N PRO A 6 8.46 6.27 8.17
CA PRO A 6 8.02 5.96 6.80
C PRO A 6 6.51 5.72 6.64
N ASP A 7 5.86 5.15 7.66
CA ASP A 7 4.40 4.96 7.73
C ASP A 7 3.64 6.30 7.79
N SER A 8 4.26 7.32 8.35
CA SER A 8 3.68 8.65 8.56
C SER A 8 3.80 9.54 7.32
N LEU A 9 4.65 9.17 6.35
CA LEU A 9 4.80 9.87 5.06
C LEU A 9 3.54 9.81 4.20
N LEU A 10 2.74 8.76 4.36
CA LEU A 10 1.51 8.54 3.58
C LEU A 10 0.33 9.41 4.05
N VAL A 11 0.50 10.17 5.14
CA VAL A 11 -0.47 11.19 5.56
C VAL A 11 -0.24 12.44 4.71
N PRO A 12 -1.25 12.95 3.97
CA PRO A 12 -1.06 14.07 3.03
C PRO A 12 -0.34 15.29 3.62
N SER A 13 -0.65 15.66 4.87
CA SER A 13 -0.02 16.78 5.58
C SER A 13 1.47 16.54 5.88
N ASN A 14 1.85 15.33 6.24
CA ASN A 14 3.24 14.97 6.51
C ASN A 14 4.06 14.89 5.21
N MET A 15 3.43 14.47 4.12
CA MET A 15 4.04 14.43 2.80
C MET A 15 4.42 15.83 2.31
N GLN A 16 3.54 16.82 2.52
CA GLN A 16 3.82 18.24 2.23
C GLN A 16 5.02 18.75 3.05
N LEU A 17 5.07 18.40 4.34
CA LEU A 17 6.13 18.82 5.25
C LEU A 17 7.49 18.18 4.89
N PHE A 18 7.48 16.92 4.46
CA PHE A 18 8.67 16.22 3.94
C PHE A 18 9.19 16.84 2.64
N THR A 19 8.28 17.13 1.70
CA THR A 19 8.62 17.76 0.42
C THR A 19 9.27 19.14 0.61
N ALA A 20 8.74 19.95 1.54
CA ALA A 20 9.29 21.26 1.86
C ALA A 20 10.72 21.18 2.44
N VAL A 21 11.05 20.13 3.21
CA VAL A 21 12.40 19.92 3.73
C VAL A 21 13.36 19.45 2.64
N LEU A 22 12.93 18.59 1.71
CA LEU A 22 13.75 18.16 0.58
C LEU A 22 14.10 19.34 -0.34
N GLN A 23 13.13 20.20 -0.63
CA GLN A 23 13.34 21.43 -1.41
C GLN A 23 14.40 22.35 -0.76
N ARG A 24 14.35 22.53 0.57
CA ARG A 24 15.35 23.33 1.30
C ARG A 24 16.76 22.73 1.27
N ASN A 25 16.86 21.41 1.13
CA ASN A 25 18.14 20.70 1.02
C ASN A 25 18.70 20.65 -0.41
N GLY A 26 18.10 21.39 -1.35
CA GLY A 26 18.56 21.44 -2.74
C GLY A 26 18.25 20.16 -3.54
N GLN A 27 17.38 19.29 -3.01
CA GLN A 27 16.79 18.19 -3.78
C GLN A 27 15.42 18.65 -4.29
N PRO A 28 15.31 19.14 -5.54
CA PRO A 28 14.03 19.47 -6.11
C PRO A 28 13.19 18.19 -6.19
N VAL A 29 12.01 18.24 -5.60
CA VAL A 29 10.99 17.19 -5.76
C VAL A 29 10.14 17.64 -6.93
N ASP A 30 10.44 17.17 -8.13
CA ASP A 30 9.73 17.62 -9.34
C ASP A 30 8.32 17.03 -9.45
N TYR A 31 8.13 15.81 -8.95
CA TYR A 31 6.85 15.10 -8.99
C TYR A 31 6.56 14.42 -7.65
N LEU A 32 5.30 14.48 -7.23
CA LEU A 32 4.77 13.70 -6.10
C LEU A 32 3.87 12.61 -6.66
N LEU A 33 4.17 11.35 -6.35
CA LEU A 33 3.33 10.21 -6.69
C LEU A 33 2.76 9.60 -5.41
N TYR A 34 1.44 9.46 -5.32
CA TYR A 34 0.79 8.71 -4.25
C TYR A 34 -0.17 7.66 -4.81
N ALA A 35 -0.29 6.57 -4.07
CA ALA A 35 -1.11 5.42 -4.41
C ALA A 35 -2.26 5.27 -3.42
N THR A 36 -3.49 5.17 -3.94
CA THR A 36 -4.70 4.90 -3.16
C THR A 36 -5.27 3.54 -3.55
N LEU A 37 -5.57 2.70 -2.55
CA LEU A 37 -6.24 1.42 -2.75
C LEU A 37 -7.67 1.50 -2.24
N THR A 38 -8.63 1.41 -3.17
CA THR A 38 -10.05 1.36 -2.83
C THR A 38 -10.55 -0.08 -2.96
N SER A 39 -11.09 -0.64 -1.88
CA SER A 39 -11.71 -1.96 -1.91
C SER A 39 -13.13 -1.82 -2.44
N GLY A 40 -13.36 -2.26 -3.69
CA GLY A 40 -14.71 -2.52 -4.20
C GLY A 40 -15.20 -3.85 -3.65
N THR A 41 -16.40 -3.84 -3.06
CA THR A 41 -17.21 -5.02 -2.67
C THR A 41 -16.44 -6.30 -2.34
N THR A 42 -16.28 -6.54 -1.04
CA THR A 42 -16.01 -7.89 -0.56
C THR A 42 -17.25 -8.72 -0.81
N GLU A 43 -17.38 -9.31 -1.99
CA GLU A 43 -18.29 -10.44 -2.18
C GLU A 43 -17.85 -11.49 -1.16
N ARG A 44 -18.66 -11.69 -0.12
CA ARG A 44 -18.45 -12.70 0.91
C ARG A 44 -18.78 -14.06 0.28
N ASN A 45 -18.07 -14.42 -0.78
CA ASN A 45 -18.18 -15.72 -1.39
C ASN A 45 -16.90 -16.50 -1.07
N SER A 46 -16.88 -17.04 0.16
CA SER A 46 -16.24 -18.30 0.57
C SER A 46 -14.79 -18.67 0.19
N SER A 47 -14.02 -17.96 -0.65
CA SER A 47 -12.72 -18.50 -1.09
C SER A 47 -11.78 -17.48 -1.73
N SER A 48 -10.74 -17.13 -0.99
CA SER A 48 -9.37 -16.92 -1.48
C SER A 48 -9.01 -15.70 -2.35
N GLN A 49 -9.89 -14.78 -2.76
CA GLN A 49 -9.46 -13.65 -3.61
C GLN A 49 -10.19 -12.33 -3.29
N ARG A 50 -9.53 -11.19 -3.47
CA ARG A 50 -10.12 -9.84 -3.32
C ARG A 50 -9.58 -8.88 -4.37
N ASP A 51 -10.49 -8.12 -4.97
CA ASP A 51 -10.16 -7.09 -5.95
C ASP A 51 -10.07 -5.71 -5.30
N TYR A 52 -9.14 -4.90 -5.77
CA TYR A 52 -8.93 -3.53 -5.36
C TYR A 52 -8.76 -2.66 -6.60
N LEU A 53 -9.26 -1.43 -6.52
CA LEU A 53 -8.91 -0.40 -7.48
C LEU A 53 -7.67 0.33 -6.95
N LEU A 54 -6.54 0.15 -7.63
CA LEU A 54 -5.34 0.95 -7.41
C LEU A 54 -5.48 2.23 -8.23
N THR A 55 -5.45 3.36 -7.55
CA THR A 55 -5.37 4.69 -8.16
C THR A 55 -3.99 5.28 -7.90
N LEU A 56 -3.29 5.66 -8.96
CA LEU A 56 -2.03 6.38 -8.89
C LEU A 56 -2.26 7.82 -9.32
N GLU A 57 -1.83 8.77 -8.49
CA GLU A 57 -1.95 10.20 -8.77
C GLU A 57 -0.56 10.82 -8.70
N MET A 58 -0.14 11.41 -9.81
CA MET A 58 1.15 12.10 -9.95
C MET A 58 0.89 13.60 -10.10
N ILE A 59 1.57 14.43 -9.31
CA ILE A 59 1.45 15.89 -9.31
C ILE A 59 2.82 16.49 -9.62
N ASP A 60 2.90 17.32 -10.66
CA ASP A 60 4.04 18.21 -10.90
C ASP A 60 4.04 19.32 -9.83
N THR A 61 5.09 19.41 -9.05
CA THR A 61 5.15 20.33 -7.90
C THR A 61 5.34 21.80 -8.30
N ARG A 62 5.80 22.05 -9.53
CA ARG A 62 6.10 23.40 -10.04
C ARG A 62 4.88 24.01 -10.71
N SER A 63 4.11 23.21 -11.44
CA SER A 63 2.92 23.66 -12.18
C SER A 63 1.60 23.32 -11.49
N GLY A 64 1.59 22.35 -10.57
CA GLY A 64 0.37 21.81 -9.99
C GLY A 64 -0.44 20.92 -10.94
N ALA A 65 0.04 20.69 -12.17
CA ALA A 65 -0.58 19.77 -13.10
C ALA A 65 -0.55 18.36 -12.52
N TYR A 66 -1.65 17.62 -12.68
CA TYR A 66 -1.74 16.25 -12.18
C TYR A 66 -2.20 15.29 -13.27
N THR A 67 -1.71 14.06 -13.19
CA THR A 67 -2.21 12.92 -13.97
C THR A 67 -2.68 11.83 -13.02
N LYS A 68 -3.73 11.12 -13.42
CA LYS A 68 -4.38 10.10 -12.61
C LYS A 68 -4.60 8.86 -13.45
N GLU A 69 -4.09 7.75 -12.96
CA GLU A 69 -4.22 6.45 -13.60
C GLU A 69 -4.85 5.44 -12.65
N GLN A 70 -5.65 4.53 -13.20
CA GLN A 70 -6.35 3.52 -12.41
C GLN A 70 -6.17 2.14 -13.00
N ALA A 71 -5.94 1.16 -12.12
CA ALA A 71 -5.83 -0.24 -12.49
C ALA A 71 -6.53 -1.13 -11.46
N MET A 72 -7.21 -2.17 -11.93
CA MET A 72 -7.72 -3.21 -11.04
C MET A 72 -6.60 -4.16 -10.68
N ILE A 73 -6.40 -4.39 -9.38
CA ILE A 73 -5.47 -5.38 -8.85
C ILE A 73 -6.22 -6.45 -8.06
N ARG A 74 -5.73 -7.69 -8.11
CA ARG A 74 -6.35 -8.85 -7.45
C ARG A 74 -5.39 -9.49 -6.45
N LYS A 75 -5.85 -9.68 -5.22
CA LYS A 75 -5.09 -10.32 -4.13
C LYS A 75 -5.64 -11.71 -3.83
N GLY A 76 -4.84 -12.74 -4.07
CA GLY A 76 -5.13 -14.11 -3.65
C GLY A 76 -4.71 -14.39 -2.20
N TYR A 77 -5.66 -14.78 -1.36
CA TYR A 77 -5.49 -15.36 -0.04
C TYR A 77 -5.52 -16.90 -0.13
N HIS A 78 -4.41 -17.52 -0.54
CA HIS A 78 -4.28 -18.97 -0.48
C HIS A 78 -3.90 -19.39 0.95
N LYS A 79 -4.80 -20.05 1.67
CA LYS A 79 -4.39 -20.83 2.85
C LYS A 79 -3.81 -22.14 2.34
N SER A 80 -2.51 -22.39 2.52
CA SER A 80 -1.93 -23.67 2.10
C SER A 80 -2.67 -24.82 2.80
N PRO A 81 -3.06 -25.90 2.08
CA PRO A 81 -3.66 -27.09 2.70
C PRO A 81 -2.75 -27.71 3.77
N LEU A 82 -1.43 -27.69 3.52
CA LEU A 82 -0.39 -28.18 4.43
C LEU A 82 -0.33 -27.38 5.76
N GLY A 83 -0.62 -26.07 5.73
CA GLY A 83 -0.63 -25.24 6.94
C GLY A 83 -1.82 -25.50 7.88
N LYS A 84 -2.89 -26.13 7.39
CA LYS A 84 -4.00 -26.60 8.25
C LYS A 84 -3.67 -27.94 8.94
N LEU A 85 -2.93 -28.83 8.29
CA LEU A 85 -2.56 -30.14 8.86
C LEU A 85 -1.54 -30.01 10.00
N ALA A 86 -0.61 -29.04 9.93
CA ALA A 86 0.33 -28.75 11.02
C ALA A 86 -0.35 -28.24 12.31
N LYS A 87 -1.58 -27.73 12.23
CA LYS A 87 -2.39 -27.36 13.42
C LYS A 87 -3.13 -28.53 14.06
N TYR A 88 -3.23 -29.67 13.37
CA TYR A 88 -3.90 -30.89 13.85
C TYR A 88 -2.92 -32.07 14.01
N SER A 89 -1.61 -31.87 13.88
CA SER A 89 -0.64 -32.90 14.29
C SER A 89 -0.61 -33.02 15.80
N LEU A 90 -1.62 -33.72 16.32
CA LEU A 90 -1.53 -34.68 17.39
C LEU A 90 -0.41 -35.68 17.05
N LEU A 91 0.84 -35.28 17.20
CA LEU A 91 1.92 -36.25 17.37
C LEU A 91 2.10 -36.43 18.88
N PRO A 92 1.91 -37.65 19.42
CA PRO A 92 2.30 -37.91 20.79
C PRO A 92 3.81 -37.75 20.88
N ALA A 93 4.27 -36.94 21.83
CA ALA A 93 5.65 -37.00 22.26
C ALA A 93 5.88 -38.41 22.82
N GLY A 94 6.55 -39.26 22.04
CA GLY A 94 6.75 -40.66 22.34
C GLY A 94 8.09 -41.15 21.85
N ARG A 95 9.14 -40.79 22.59
CA ARG A 95 10.19 -41.72 23.03
C ARG A 95 10.88 -41.18 24.26
#